data_AF-A0A821CEA9-F1
#
_entry.id   AF-A0A821CEA9-F1
#
_cell.length_a   1.000
_cell.length_b   1.000
_cell.length_c   1.000
_cell.angle_alpha   90.00
_cell.angle_beta   90.00
_cell.angle_gamma   90.00
#
_symmetry.space_group_name_H-M   'P 1'
#
loop_
_entity.id
_entity.type
_entity.pdbx_description
1 polymer ?
#
loop_
_entity_poly.entity_id
_entity_poly.type
_entity_poly.pdbx_seq_one_letter_code
_entity_poly.pdbx_strand_id
1 'polypeptide(L)'
;MSKRFLIGQLARFGDCLYATTLAKQIKYDYPDSHITWAIAENYKSILDLNPHIDRVWEIPPADDYTKAVWDKFENEALERQANGEFDEIIFSQIPPRNWIRFDGTVRRAILNSYEKPITVSVDPVVRLSEDEVNR
;
A
#
# COMPACT_ATOMS: atom_id res chain seq x y z
N MET A 1 1.34 6.16 -22.09
CA MET A 1 2.17 6.59 -20.95
C MET A 1 2.00 5.57 -19.84
N SER A 2 3.07 5.26 -19.10
CA SER A 2 3.00 4.41 -17.90
C SER A 2 2.09 5.06 -16.85
N LYS A 3 1.14 4.30 -16.29
CA LYS A 3 0.28 4.80 -15.21
C LYS A 3 1.03 4.82 -13.89
N ARG A 4 0.87 5.88 -13.11
CA ARG A 4 1.48 6.07 -11.79
C ARG A 4 0.44 5.87 -10.69
N PHE A 5 0.71 4.92 -9.81
CA PHE A 5 -0.17 4.57 -8.69
C PHE A 5 0.46 4.97 -7.37
N LEU A 6 -0.38 5.36 -6.42
CA LEU A 6 -0.04 5.44 -5.01
C LEU A 6 -0.89 4.43 -4.22
N ILE A 7 -0.24 3.59 -3.42
CA ILE A 7 -0.91 2.79 -2.38
C ILE A 7 -0.70 3.49 -1.03
N GLY A 8 -1.82 3.78 -0.34
CA GLY A 8 -1.83 4.31 1.02
C GLY A 8 -2.17 3.24 2.05
N GLN A 9 -1.14 2.60 2.60
CA GLN A 9 -1.22 1.63 3.69
C GLN A 9 -0.10 1.93 4.69
N LEU A 10 -0.41 2.75 5.70
CA LEU A 10 0.61 3.35 6.55
C LEU A 10 1.08 2.41 7.66
N ALA A 11 0.18 1.61 8.23
CA ALA A 11 0.46 0.94 9.49
C ALA A 11 -0.01 -0.52 9.55
N ARG A 12 0.46 -1.17 10.63
CA ARG A 12 0.22 -2.56 11.05
C ARG A 12 0.85 -3.57 10.10
N PHE A 13 1.86 -4.30 10.58
CA PHE A 13 2.56 -5.32 9.80
C PHE A 13 1.64 -6.29 9.05
N GLY A 14 0.59 -6.80 9.73
CA GLY A 14 -0.37 -7.72 9.10
C GLY A 14 -1.18 -7.08 7.96
N ASP A 15 -1.57 -5.81 8.10
CA ASP A 15 -2.35 -5.10 7.08
C ASP A 15 -1.47 -4.71 5.90
N CYS A 16 -0.24 -4.21 6.17
CA CYS A 16 0.78 -3.98 5.16
C CYS A 16 1.06 -5.26 4.35
N LEU A 17 1.18 -6.39 5.04
CA LEU A 17 1.39 -7.69 4.42
C LEU A 17 0.25 -8.06 3.45
N TYR A 18 -1.01 -7.90 3.85
CA TYR A 18 -2.15 -8.15 2.95
C TYR A 18 -2.21 -7.19 1.78
N ALA A 19 -1.85 -5.92 1.98
CA ALA A 19 -1.85 -4.91 0.93
C ALA A 19 -0.78 -5.17 -0.16
N THR A 20 0.22 -6.01 0.08
CA THR A 20 1.22 -6.36 -0.96
C THR A 20 0.60 -7.00 -2.21
N THR A 21 -0.52 -7.70 -2.03
CA THR A 21 -1.32 -8.24 -3.13
C THR A 21 -1.85 -7.14 -4.07
N LEU A 22 -2.11 -5.93 -3.56
CA LEU A 22 -2.55 -4.80 -4.39
C LEU A 22 -1.48 -4.39 -5.39
N ALA A 23 -0.23 -4.25 -4.95
CA ALA A 23 0.89 -3.92 -5.85
C ALA A 23 1.04 -4.99 -6.94
N LYS A 24 0.96 -6.27 -6.56
CA LYS A 24 0.98 -7.40 -7.49
C LYS A 24 -0.16 -7.36 -8.50
N GLN A 25 -1.40 -7.08 -8.06
CA GLN A 25 -2.56 -6.97 -8.94
C GLN A 25 -2.43 -5.79 -9.89
N ILE A 26 -1.97 -4.62 -9.42
CA ILE A 26 -1.78 -3.44 -10.26
C ILE A 26 -0.73 -3.71 -11.33
N LYS A 27 0.41 -4.34 -10.98
CA LYS A 27 1.41 -4.75 -11.98
C LYS A 27 0.86 -5.77 -12.97
N TYR A 28 -0.07 -6.64 -12.56
CA TYR A 28 -0.72 -7.56 -13.47
C TYR A 28 -1.67 -6.84 -14.46
N ASP A 29 -2.50 -5.92 -13.97
CA ASP A 29 -3.45 -5.18 -14.80
C ASP A 29 -2.77 -4.08 -15.65
N TYR A 30 -1.66 -3.52 -15.15
CA TYR A 30 -0.88 -2.46 -15.75
C TYR A 30 0.62 -2.81 -15.67
N PRO A 31 1.14 -3.66 -16.58
CA PRO A 31 2.53 -4.16 -16.53
C PRO A 31 3.60 -3.07 -16.46
N ASP A 32 3.40 -1.98 -17.18
CA ASP A 32 4.35 -0.88 -17.24
C ASP A 32 4.13 0.18 -16.15
N SER A 33 3.20 -0.03 -15.21
CA SER A 33 2.87 0.96 -14.18
C SER A 33 4.03 1.25 -13.24
N HIS A 34 4.02 2.44 -12.63
CA HIS A 34 4.95 2.82 -11.57
C HIS A 34 4.18 2.99 -10.25
N ILE A 35 4.51 2.19 -9.24
CA ILE A 35 3.82 2.10 -7.97
C ILE A 35 4.69 2.73 -6.89
N THR A 36 4.17 3.80 -6.29
CA THR A 36 4.67 4.33 -5.02
C THR A 36 3.83 3.79 -3.87
N TRP A 37 4.47 3.36 -2.78
CA TRP A 37 3.76 2.96 -1.56
C TRP A 37 4.08 3.94 -0.44
N ALA A 38 3.05 4.60 0.13
CA ALA A 38 3.19 5.37 1.36
C ALA A 38 3.05 4.48 2.59
N ILE A 39 4.07 4.45 3.45
CA ILE A 39 4.15 3.60 4.64
C ILE A 39 4.78 4.35 5.80
N ALA A 40 4.36 4.10 7.04
CA ALA A 40 5.06 4.64 8.21
C ALA A 40 6.38 3.91 8.43
N GLU A 41 7.42 4.66 8.83
CA GLU A 41 8.81 4.17 8.97
C GLU A 41 8.91 2.84 9.73
N ASN A 42 8.16 2.71 10.84
CA ASN A 42 8.14 1.52 11.69
C ASN A 42 7.72 0.21 10.98
N TYR A 43 7.04 0.30 9.83
CA TYR A 43 6.53 -0.86 9.09
C TYR A 43 7.19 -1.04 7.72
N LYS A 44 8.12 -0.14 7.36
CA LYS A 44 8.74 -0.07 6.03
C LYS A 44 9.35 -1.40 5.56
N SER A 45 9.91 -2.18 6.47
CA SER A 45 10.61 -3.43 6.14
C SER A 45 9.74 -4.46 5.42
N ILE A 46 8.40 -4.38 5.50
CA ILE A 46 7.49 -5.23 4.71
C ILE A 46 7.68 -5.02 3.20
N LEU A 47 8.15 -3.85 2.79
CA LEU A 47 8.33 -3.49 1.39
C LEU A 47 9.73 -3.81 0.87
N ASP A 48 10.64 -4.22 1.74
CA ASP A 48 12.02 -4.53 1.35
C ASP A 48 12.01 -5.63 0.29
N LEU A 49 12.74 -5.38 -0.80
CA LEU A 49 12.88 -6.28 -1.95
C LEU A 49 11.55 -6.69 -2.61
N ASN A 50 10.45 -5.97 -2.38
CA ASN A 50 9.18 -6.26 -3.02
C ASN A 50 9.27 -5.92 -4.53
N PRO A 51 9.14 -6.91 -5.44
CA PRO A 51 9.38 -6.70 -6.86
C PRO A 51 8.28 -5.90 -7.58
N HIS A 52 7.18 -5.61 -6.88
CA HIS A 52 6.04 -4.90 -7.46
C HIS A 52 5.98 -3.43 -7.06
N ILE A 53 6.89 -2.96 -6.21
CA ILE A 53 6.93 -1.59 -5.70
C ILE A 53 8.16 -0.89 -6.26
N ASP A 54 7.95 0.25 -6.90
CA ASP A 54 9.04 1.00 -7.55
C ASP A 54 9.61 2.08 -6.64
N ARG A 55 8.77 2.66 -5.75
CA ARG A 55 9.18 3.71 -4.81
C ARG A 55 8.47 3.57 -3.47
N VAL A 56 9.20 3.86 -2.39
CA VAL A 56 8.62 4.00 -1.05
C VAL A 56 8.53 5.48 -0.70
N TRP A 57 7.37 5.90 -0.19
CA TRP A 57 7.18 7.19 0.44
C TRP A 57 7.03 6.99 1.95
N GLU A 58 8.08 7.33 2.68
CA GLU A 58 8.15 7.13 4.12
C GLU A 58 7.42 8.25 4.84
N ILE A 59 6.46 7.86 5.69
CA ILE A 59 5.78 8.74 6.63
C ILE A 59 6.52 8.62 7.97
N PRO A 60 6.96 9.74 8.58
CA PRO A 60 7.66 9.70 9.85
C PRO A 60 6.90 8.92 10.92
N PRO A 61 7.61 8.22 11.82
CA PRO A 61 7.00 7.44 12.86
C PRO A 61 6.20 8.35 13.79
N ALA A 62 5.04 7.85 14.22
CA ALA A 62 4.31 8.40 15.34
C ALA A 62 4.15 7.27 16.37
N ASP A 63 4.43 7.58 17.64
CA ASP A 63 4.38 6.62 18.75
C ASP A 63 3.00 5.94 18.85
N ASP A 64 1.95 6.63 18.39
CA ASP A 64 0.68 6.03 18.04
C ASP A 64 0.28 6.49 16.65
N TYR A 65 -0.18 5.56 15.82
CA TYR A 65 -0.72 5.90 14.51
C TYR A 65 -2.05 6.62 14.71
N THR A 66 -2.04 7.95 14.63
CA THR A 66 -3.23 8.78 14.88
C THR A 66 -3.98 9.16 13.61
N LYS A 67 -5.27 9.49 13.77
CA LYS A 67 -6.07 10.09 12.70
C LYS A 67 -5.39 11.32 12.09
N ALA A 68 -4.72 12.14 12.89
CA ALA A 68 -4.04 13.34 12.41
C ALA A 68 -2.88 13.03 11.44
N VAL A 69 -2.14 11.93 11.68
CA VAL A 69 -1.09 11.46 10.76
C VAL A 69 -1.70 11.03 9.43
N TRP A 70 -2.81 10.28 9.47
CA TRP A 70 -3.54 9.91 8.25
C TRP A 70 -4.05 11.13 7.50
N ASP A 71 -4.73 12.04 8.17
CA ASP A 71 -5.33 13.22 7.55
C ASP A 71 -4.27 14.08 6.84
N LYS A 72 -3.09 14.25 7.46
CA LYS A 72 -1.96 14.95 6.85
C LYS A 72 -1.46 14.23 5.60
N PHE A 73 -1.23 12.93 5.69
CA PHE A 73 -0.82 12.10 4.55
C PHE A 73 -1.85 12.15 3.42
N GLU A 74 -3.13 12.00 3.73
CA GLU A 74 -4.21 11.94 2.76
C GLU A 74 -4.33 13.27 1.99
N ASN A 75 -4.25 14.40 2.70
CA ASN A 75 -4.25 15.71 2.07
C ASN A 75 -3.05 15.89 1.12
N GLU A 76 -1.85 15.53 1.57
CA GLU A 76 -0.64 15.62 0.74
C GLU A 76 -0.71 14.68 -0.48
N ALA A 77 -1.24 13.47 -0.30
CA ALA A 77 -1.46 12.53 -1.39
C ALA A 77 -2.42 13.08 -2.45
N LEU A 78 -3.54 13.67 -2.02
CA LEU A 78 -4.52 14.29 -2.91
C LEU A 78 -3.97 15.53 -3.63
N GLU A 79 -3.18 16.37 -2.94
CA GLU A 79 -2.49 17.50 -3.56
C GLU A 79 -1.49 17.04 -4.63
N ARG A 80 -0.70 15.99 -4.35
CA ARG A 80 0.23 15.40 -5.32
C ARG A 80 -0.49 14.80 -6.53
N GLN A 81 -1.66 14.18 -6.33
CA GLN A 81 -2.51 13.74 -7.43
C GLN A 81 -3.04 14.91 -8.26
N ALA A 82 -3.53 15.98 -7.62
CA ALA A 82 -4.01 17.18 -8.31
C ALA A 82 -2.90 17.85 -9.13
N ASN A 83 -1.65 17.77 -8.68
CA ASN A 83 -0.46 18.23 -9.39
C ASN A 83 0.03 17.25 -10.49
N GLY A 84 -0.70 16.16 -10.72
CA GLY A 84 -0.42 15.19 -11.77
C GLY A 84 0.75 14.26 -11.45
N GLU A 85 1.12 14.05 -10.19
CA GLU A 85 2.15 13.08 -9.81
C GLU A 85 1.64 11.63 -9.83
N PHE A 86 0.38 11.42 -9.45
CA PHE A 86 -0.30 10.13 -9.46
C PHE A 86 -1.51 10.19 -10.37
N ASP A 87 -1.74 9.12 -11.12
CA ASP A 87 -2.94 8.98 -11.95
C ASP A 87 -4.07 8.32 -11.13
N GLU A 88 -3.73 7.36 -10.26
CA GLU A 88 -4.67 6.67 -9.36
C GLU A 88 -4.09 6.55 -7.94
N ILE A 89 -4.93 6.74 -6.92
CA ILE A 89 -4.58 6.50 -5.51
C ILE A 89 -5.50 5.42 -4.94
N ILE A 90 -4.91 4.43 -4.28
CA ILE A 90 -5.61 3.37 -3.56
C ILE A 90 -5.29 3.52 -2.08
N PHE A 91 -6.21 4.16 -1.35
CA PHE A 91 -6.17 4.13 0.11
C PHE A 91 -6.70 2.77 0.58
N SER A 92 -5.83 1.85 0.99
CA SER A 92 -6.23 0.49 1.34
C SER A 92 -6.47 0.26 2.82
N GLN A 93 -6.03 1.19 3.66
CA GLN A 93 -6.15 1.06 5.11
C GLN A 93 -7.62 1.11 5.56
N ILE A 94 -8.02 0.20 6.46
CA ILE A 94 -9.42 0.09 6.92
C ILE A 94 -9.81 1.32 7.76
N PRO A 95 -9.34 1.53 9.01
CA PRO A 95 -9.43 2.84 9.62
C PRO A 95 -8.44 3.84 8.99
N PRO A 96 -8.81 5.11 8.76
CA PRO A 96 -10.13 5.69 9.04
C PRO A 96 -11.12 5.60 7.88
N ARG A 97 -10.69 5.32 6.64
CA ARG A 97 -11.49 5.53 5.41
C ARG A 97 -12.36 4.35 4.97
N ASN A 98 -11.86 3.12 5.07
CA ASN A 98 -12.48 1.95 4.46
C ASN A 98 -13.27 1.06 5.43
N TRP A 99 -13.76 1.61 6.56
CA TRP A 99 -14.73 0.90 7.41
C TRP A 99 -15.95 0.41 6.62
N ILE A 100 -16.40 1.17 5.62
CA ILE A 100 -17.50 0.79 4.73
C ILE A 100 -17.23 -0.47 3.90
N ARG A 101 -15.96 -0.87 3.73
CA ARG A 101 -15.54 -2.07 3.00
C ARG A 101 -15.31 -3.26 3.93
N PHE A 102 -15.46 -3.09 5.24
CA PHE A 102 -15.24 -4.15 6.21
C PHE A 102 -16.42 -5.13 6.21
N ASP A 103 -16.14 -6.38 5.87
CA ASP A 103 -17.14 -7.45 5.73
C ASP A 103 -16.97 -8.56 6.78
N GLY A 104 -16.25 -8.27 7.86
CA GLY A 104 -15.84 -9.25 8.86
C GLY A 104 -14.43 -9.83 8.61
N THR A 105 -13.78 -9.51 7.49
CA THR A 105 -12.41 -9.94 7.22
C THR A 105 -11.49 -8.77 6.85
N VAL A 106 -10.37 -8.65 7.55
CA VAL A 106 -9.37 -7.59 7.32
C VAL A 106 -8.78 -7.69 5.90
N ARG A 107 -8.38 -8.90 5.49
CA ARG A 107 -7.78 -9.13 4.17
C ARG A 107 -8.72 -8.67 3.05
N ARG A 108 -9.98 -9.10 3.05
CA ARG A 108 -10.91 -8.75 1.97
C ARG A 108 -11.25 -7.26 1.97
N ALA A 109 -11.40 -6.65 3.15
CA ALA A 109 -11.63 -5.21 3.25
C ALA A 109 -10.50 -4.38 2.62
N ILE A 110 -9.23 -4.77 2.87
CA ILE A 110 -8.05 -4.15 2.24
C ILE A 110 -8.09 -4.37 0.72
N LEU A 111 -8.32 -5.60 0.25
CA LEU A 111 -8.32 -5.90 -1.18
C LEU A 111 -9.47 -5.21 -1.94
N ASN A 112 -10.63 -5.06 -1.32
CA ASN A 112 -11.78 -4.37 -1.89
C ASN A 112 -11.56 -2.86 -2.11
N SER A 113 -10.47 -2.28 -1.58
CA SER A 113 -10.08 -0.89 -1.86
C SER A 113 -9.62 -0.67 -3.31
N TYR A 114 -9.27 -1.75 -4.03
CA TYR A 114 -8.89 -1.67 -5.45
C TYR A 114 -10.08 -1.52 -6.41
N GLU A 115 -11.31 -1.79 -5.95
CA GLU A 115 -12.56 -1.66 -6.72
C GLU A 115 -12.66 -2.49 -8.01
N LYS A 116 -11.68 -3.35 -8.28
CA LYS A 116 -11.66 -4.34 -9.36
C LYS A 116 -11.40 -5.73 -8.78
N PRO A 117 -11.79 -6.81 -9.50
CA PRO A 117 -11.53 -8.17 -9.03
C PRO A 117 -10.03 -8.44 -8.83
N ILE A 118 -9.68 -9.08 -7.72
CA ILE A 118 -8.33 -9.63 -7.52
C ILE A 118 -8.26 -11.00 -8.22
N THR A 119 -7.40 -11.12 -9.22
CA THR A 119 -7.23 -12.31 -10.05
C THR A 119 -5.86 -12.98 -9.86
N VAL A 120 -4.91 -12.29 -9.24
CA VAL A 120 -3.63 -12.87 -8.83
C VAL A 120 -3.76 -13.67 -7.53
N SER A 121 -2.80 -14.55 -7.23
CA SER A 121 -2.73 -15.18 -5.90
C SER A 121 -2.66 -14.10 -4.80
N VAL A 122 -3.49 -14.28 -3.77
CA VAL A 122 -3.61 -13.43 -2.57
C VAL A 122 -2.55 -13.72 -1.50
N ASP A 123 -1.58 -14.59 -1.81
CA ASP A 123 -0.44 -14.83 -0.96
C ASP A 123 0.38 -13.54 -0.83
N PRO A 124 0.66 -13.08 0.39
CA PRO A 124 1.47 -11.89 0.58
C PRO A 124 2.85 -12.00 -0.05
N VAL A 125 3.38 -10.88 -0.51
CA VAL A 125 4.72 -10.78 -1.08
C VAL A 125 5.68 -10.23 -0.04
N VAL A 126 6.50 -11.12 0.52
CA VAL A 126 7.65 -10.79 1.37
C VAL A 126 8.87 -11.48 0.79
N ARG A 127 9.97 -10.76 0.71
CA ARG A 127 11.25 -11.28 0.21
C ARG A 127 12.30 -11.11 1.29
N LEU A 128 12.77 -12.24 1.79
CA LEU A 128 13.92 -12.27 2.69
C LEU A 128 15.18 -11.92 1.90
N SER A 129 16.05 -11.13 2.51
CA SER A 129 17.40 -10.91 2.03
C SER A 129 18.24 -12.19 2.14
N GLU A 130 19.37 -12.25 1.42
CA GLU A 130 20.30 -13.37 1.52
C GLU A 130 20.81 -13.55 2.96
N ASP A 131 21.03 -12.46 3.69
CA ASP A 131 21.47 -12.49 5.09
C ASP A 131 20.42 -13.10 6.02
N GLU A 132 19.12 -12.85 5.78
CA GLU A 132 18.03 -13.41 6.59
C GLU A 132 17.82 -14.91 6.31
N VAL A 133 18.06 -15.36 5.08
CA VAL A 133 17.96 -16.79 4.71
C VAL A 133 19.10 -17.61 5.33
N ASN A 134 20.27 -17.00 5.52
CA ASN A 134 21.47 -17.67 6.02
C ASN A 134 21.64 -17.64 7.55
N ARG A 135 20.64 -17.14 8.30
CA ARG A 135 20.61 -17.12 9.77
C ARG A 135 19.77 -18.26 10.33
#